data_AF-A0ABD2JJF2-F1
#
_entry.id   AF-A0ABD2JJF2-F1
#
_cell.length_a   1.000
_cell.length_b   1.000
_cell.length_c   1.000
_cell.angle_alpha   90.00
_cell.angle_beta   90.00
_cell.angle_gamma   90.00
#
_symmetry.space_group_name_H-M   'P 1'
#
loop_
_entity.id
_entity.type
_entity.pdbx_description
1 polymer ?
#
loop_
_entity_poly.entity_id
_entity_poly.type
_entity_poly.pdbx_seq_one_letter_code
_entity_poly.pdbx_strand_id
1 'polypeptide(L)'
;MPLSSIIFHPIQLFLGIVNFLLQLFLFVVTGGRRNILAVPQRQRLTAEERSAAEMEEHQQQKKTAEIYGKYFVIGEHRLSVNLPQQHNANTYYSNPPYSVHARDWIDGKKWEFSVTKPINSQQCLLKLAMLETDLASNPVTAEIVFWQWFRGKQAHILQKSVKVFCQSGAQVQLQHNAGAANAAPSDGFFNVLIRLLEKREHQIIENPCPPCDSEDEVVLKVGPEQFTVSKHFLMSVSPVFHKMFSVDMLEKAQGEVSLEETNGEEFSAFLDAISPKMASPNPANVMGMLKLADRFQVDALRNRCEAHLINCVEISLIERLLCAEMYRLEKLKNFILKSLNGVGMREFYEENQAALNLLSKDLLIQLTVRICSSSKIDRSALCHNCTKNLNE
;
A
#
# COMPACT_ATOMS: atom_id res chain seq x y z
N MET A 1 -5.01 30.41 50.78
CA MET A 1 -5.90 29.76 49.78
C MET A 1 -6.25 30.79 48.72
N PRO A 2 -6.53 30.42 47.44
CA PRO A 2 -6.40 29.10 46.78
C PRO A 2 -5.28 29.11 45.69
N LEU A 3 -4.56 28.02 45.43
CA LEU A 3 -4.89 26.79 44.65
C LEU A 3 -5.07 27.04 43.14
N SER A 4 -4.02 26.80 42.35
CA SER A 4 -4.12 26.25 40.97
C SER A 4 -2.74 25.88 40.40
N SER A 5 -2.14 24.82 40.93
CA SER A 5 -1.08 24.08 40.24
C SER A 5 -1.03 22.70 40.89
N ILE A 6 -0.71 21.65 40.12
CA ILE A 6 -0.86 20.23 40.46
C ILE A 6 -2.22 19.63 40.05
N ILE A 7 -2.58 19.73 38.76
CA ILE A 7 -3.42 18.70 38.09
C ILE A 7 -2.91 18.51 36.66
N PHE A 8 -1.71 17.94 36.48
CA PHE A 8 -1.30 17.45 35.14
C PHE A 8 -0.36 16.23 35.20
N HIS A 9 0.06 15.80 36.38
CA HIS A 9 0.95 14.65 36.55
C HIS A 9 0.28 13.25 36.66
N PRO A 10 -0.99 13.07 37.06
CA PRO A 10 -1.55 11.73 37.23
C PRO A 10 -1.96 11.07 35.91
N ILE A 11 -2.32 11.84 34.87
CA ILE A 11 -2.79 11.28 33.58
C ILE A 11 -1.64 10.67 32.78
N GLN A 12 -0.46 11.29 32.77
CA GLN A 12 0.74 10.72 32.14
C GLN A 12 1.25 9.49 32.92
N LEU A 13 1.16 9.49 34.25
CA LEU A 13 1.49 8.33 35.07
C LEU A 13 0.51 7.17 34.81
N PHE A 14 -0.78 7.48 34.67
CA PHE A 14 -1.83 6.50 34.39
C PHE A 14 -1.68 5.90 32.98
N LEU A 15 -1.37 6.71 31.97
CA LEU A 15 -1.04 6.23 30.62
C LEU A 15 0.22 5.34 30.62
N GLY A 16 1.24 5.69 31.40
CA GLY A 16 2.44 4.87 31.58
C GLY A 16 2.14 3.53 32.25
N ILE A 17 1.27 3.52 33.26
CA ILE A 17 0.88 2.30 33.98
C ILE A 17 -0.01 1.41 33.10
N VAL A 18 -0.96 1.96 32.35
CA VAL A 18 -1.80 1.19 31.42
C VAL A 18 -0.95 0.58 30.31
N ASN A 19 0.03 1.32 29.77
CA ASN A 19 0.95 0.80 28.75
C ASN A 19 1.88 -0.28 29.32
N PHE A 20 2.38 -0.08 30.54
CA PHE A 20 3.19 -1.08 31.25
C PHE A 20 2.39 -2.36 31.53
N LEU A 21 1.12 -2.23 31.96
CA LEU A 21 0.23 -3.36 32.19
C LEU A 21 -0.15 -4.06 30.88
N LEU A 22 -0.31 -3.33 29.77
CA LEU A 22 -0.52 -3.91 28.44
C LEU A 22 0.71 -4.70 27.97
N GLN A 23 1.92 -4.17 28.19
CA GLN A 23 3.19 -4.85 27.91
C GLN A 23 3.36 -6.10 28.78
N LEU A 24 3.02 -6.03 30.07
CA LEU A 24 3.05 -7.16 31.00
C LEU A 24 2.00 -8.21 30.64
N PHE A 25 0.82 -7.78 30.23
CA PHE A 25 -0.25 -8.66 29.77
C PHE A 25 0.16 -9.38 28.49
N LEU A 26 0.77 -8.66 27.53
CA LEU A 26 1.36 -9.26 26.33
C LEU A 26 2.50 -10.24 26.66
N PHE A 27 3.38 -9.92 27.61
CA PHE A 27 4.45 -10.81 28.10
C PHE A 27 3.90 -12.10 28.74
N VAL A 28 2.80 -12.02 29.49
CA VAL A 28 2.13 -13.18 30.09
C VAL A 28 1.38 -14.00 29.04
N VAL A 29 0.69 -13.34 28.10
CA VAL A 29 -0.09 -13.96 27.01
C VAL A 29 0.81 -14.62 25.95
N THR A 30 2.02 -14.12 25.75
CA THR A 30 3.02 -14.70 24.83
C THR A 30 3.77 -15.91 25.41
N GLY A 31 3.48 -16.29 26.66
CA GLY A 31 4.00 -17.52 27.25
C GLY A 31 5.50 -17.44 27.51
N GLY A 32 5.87 -16.91 28.67
CA GLY A 32 7.21 -17.04 29.22
C GLY A 32 7.59 -18.51 29.47
N ARG A 33 8.04 -19.21 28.44
CA ARG A 33 8.84 -20.43 28.55
C ARG A 33 10.06 -20.30 27.66
N ARG A 34 11.20 -20.08 28.31
CA ARG A 34 12.54 -20.27 27.75
C ARG A 34 12.67 -21.73 27.31
N ASN A 35 12.49 -21.99 26.02
CA ASN A 35 13.24 -23.03 25.34
C ASN A 35 14.29 -22.31 24.50
N ILE A 36 15.55 -22.47 24.91
CA ILE A 36 16.73 -21.91 24.26
C ILE A 36 16.92 -22.67 22.93
N LEU A 37 16.21 -22.24 21.90
CA LEU A 37 16.77 -22.22 20.55
C LEU A 37 17.21 -20.78 20.33
N ALA A 38 18.50 -20.58 20.12
CA ALA A 38 19.11 -19.26 20.02
C ALA A 38 18.39 -18.40 18.97
N VAL A 39 17.50 -17.52 19.45
CA VAL A 39 17.05 -16.35 18.69
C VAL A 39 18.30 -15.50 18.48
N PRO A 40 18.73 -15.23 17.24
CA PRO A 40 19.90 -14.40 17.02
C PRO A 40 19.68 -13.06 17.72
N GLN A 41 20.59 -12.69 18.62
CA GLN A 41 20.56 -11.39 19.26
C GLN A 41 20.45 -10.30 18.19
N ARG A 42 19.50 -9.40 18.41
CA ARG A 42 19.25 -8.14 17.71
C ARG A 42 20.59 -7.48 17.36
N GLN A 43 21.11 -7.68 16.15
CA GLN A 43 22.17 -6.84 15.63
C GLN A 43 21.54 -5.45 15.49
N ARG A 44 21.99 -4.49 16.30
CA ARG A 44 21.74 -3.09 16.00
C ARG A 44 22.36 -2.87 14.64
N LEU A 45 21.53 -2.53 13.64
CA LEU A 45 22.02 -2.16 12.33
C LEU A 45 23.14 -1.15 12.51
N THR A 46 24.31 -1.45 11.98
CA THR A 46 25.47 -0.56 12.03
C THR A 46 25.11 0.76 11.35
N ALA A 47 25.86 1.82 11.63
CA ALA A 47 25.64 3.10 10.94
C ALA A 47 25.75 2.94 9.41
N GLU A 48 26.62 2.03 8.95
CA GLU A 48 26.77 1.67 7.55
C GLU A 48 25.54 0.95 6.98
N GLU A 49 24.96 -0.01 7.71
CA GLU A 49 23.75 -0.72 7.28
C GLU A 49 22.52 0.20 7.23
N ARG A 50 22.42 1.18 8.14
CA ARG A 50 21.36 2.20 8.10
C ARG A 50 21.51 3.12 6.89
N SER A 51 22.73 3.61 6.66
CA SER A 51 23.03 4.45 5.50
C SER A 51 22.78 3.70 4.19
N ALA A 52 23.12 2.41 4.12
CA ALA A 52 22.82 1.57 2.95
C ALA A 52 21.32 1.41 2.71
N ALA A 53 20.52 1.17 3.76
CA ALA A 53 19.07 1.06 3.66
C ALA A 53 18.41 2.38 3.21
N GLU A 54 18.85 3.53 3.75
CA GLU A 54 18.38 4.86 3.34
C GLU A 54 18.72 5.15 1.87
N MET A 55 19.92 4.77 1.42
CA MET A 55 20.30 4.89 0.00
C MET A 55 19.46 4.00 -0.92
N GLU A 56 19.17 2.76 -0.50
CA GLU A 56 18.35 1.82 -1.27
C GLU A 56 16.90 2.32 -1.40
N GLU A 57 16.32 2.83 -0.32
CA GLU A 57 14.99 3.46 -0.32
C GLU A 57 14.95 4.68 -1.25
N HIS A 58 15.95 5.55 -1.18
CA HIS A 58 16.01 6.72 -2.05
C HIS A 58 16.17 6.35 -3.53
N GLN A 59 17.00 5.35 -3.84
CA GLN A 59 17.17 4.84 -5.20
C GLN A 59 15.87 4.24 -5.74
N GLN A 60 15.15 3.51 -4.89
CA GLN A 60 13.86 2.91 -5.21
C GLN A 60 12.80 3.98 -5.46
N GLN A 61 12.76 5.05 -4.66
CA GLN A 61 11.86 6.18 -4.84
C GLN A 61 12.14 6.93 -6.15
N LYS A 62 13.42 7.16 -6.48
CA LYS A 62 13.82 7.80 -7.75
C LYS A 62 13.40 6.96 -8.96
N LYS A 63 13.62 5.65 -8.91
CA LYS A 63 13.18 4.72 -9.97
C LYS A 63 11.66 4.73 -10.14
N THR A 64 10.94 4.74 -9.02
CA THR A 64 9.48 4.83 -9.00
C THR A 64 9.01 6.12 -9.69
N ALA A 65 9.56 7.28 -9.30
CA ALA A 65 9.24 8.56 -9.92
C ALA A 65 9.54 8.58 -11.44
N GLU A 66 10.66 7.99 -11.87
CA GLU A 66 11.02 7.93 -13.29
C GLU A 66 10.03 7.10 -14.12
N ILE A 67 9.57 5.96 -13.60
CA ILE A 67 8.59 5.11 -14.28
C ILE A 67 7.25 5.85 -14.37
N TYR A 68 6.73 6.36 -13.26
CA TYR A 68 5.39 6.96 -13.22
C TYR A 68 5.31 8.38 -13.80
N GLY A 69 6.46 9.03 -14.00
CA GLY A 69 6.57 10.23 -14.84
C GLY A 69 6.39 9.93 -16.33
N LYS A 70 6.73 8.70 -16.78
CA LYS A 70 6.67 8.31 -18.20
C LYS A 70 5.46 7.45 -18.57
N TYR A 71 4.79 6.85 -17.59
CA TYR A 71 3.71 5.89 -17.82
C TYR A 71 2.50 6.14 -16.89
N PHE A 72 1.31 5.75 -17.35
CA PHE A 72 0.09 5.65 -16.54
C PHE A 72 -0.20 4.19 -16.20
N VAL A 73 -0.77 3.95 -15.02
CA VAL A 73 -1.26 2.63 -14.62
C VAL A 73 -2.65 2.40 -15.24
N ILE A 74 -2.76 1.39 -16.11
CA ILE A 74 -4.04 0.99 -16.72
C ILE A 74 -4.73 -0.13 -15.93
N GLY A 75 -3.99 -0.82 -15.06
CA GLY A 75 -4.57 -1.72 -14.07
C GLY A 75 -3.55 -2.57 -13.33
N GLU A 76 -4.02 -3.25 -12.30
CA GLU A 76 -3.21 -4.07 -11.40
C GLU A 76 -3.79 -5.48 -11.27
N HIS A 77 -2.93 -6.48 -11.17
CA HIS A 77 -3.31 -7.86 -10.86
C HIS A 77 -2.36 -8.47 -9.84
N ARG A 78 -2.89 -9.27 -8.91
CA ARG A 78 -2.12 -9.90 -7.85
C ARG A 78 -2.25 -11.42 -7.89
N LEU A 79 -1.12 -12.10 -7.82
CA LEU A 79 -1.03 -13.55 -7.63
C LEU A 79 -0.40 -13.86 -6.28
N SER A 80 -1.05 -14.74 -5.51
CA SER A 80 -0.43 -15.37 -4.34
C SER A 80 0.03 -16.76 -4.72
N VAL A 81 1.33 -17.01 -4.61
CA VAL A 81 1.99 -18.22 -5.07
C VAL A 81 2.50 -18.99 -3.86
N ASN A 82 2.11 -20.27 -3.78
CA ASN A 82 2.57 -21.22 -2.77
C ASN A 82 3.19 -22.42 -3.50
N LEU A 83 4.52 -22.51 -3.49
CA LEU A 83 5.28 -23.55 -4.16
C LEU A 83 6.03 -24.38 -3.12
N PRO A 84 5.51 -25.54 -2.69
CA PRO A 84 6.14 -26.31 -1.61
C PRO A 84 7.58 -26.70 -1.95
N GLN A 85 8.45 -26.70 -0.93
CA GLN A 85 9.77 -27.33 -1.03
C GLN A 85 9.60 -28.85 -1.11
N GLN A 86 10.09 -29.48 -2.18
CA GLN A 86 10.13 -30.93 -2.25
C GLN A 86 11.21 -31.44 -1.29
N HIS A 87 10.82 -31.96 -0.13
CA HIS A 87 11.79 -32.46 0.85
C HIS A 87 12.22 -33.92 0.64
N ASN A 88 11.56 -34.72 -0.21
CA ASN A 88 12.02 -36.08 -0.53
C ASN A 88 11.41 -36.56 -1.86
N ALA A 89 12.21 -36.58 -2.92
CA ALA A 89 11.84 -37.22 -4.19
C ALA A 89 12.12 -38.73 -4.08
N ASN A 90 11.17 -39.49 -3.54
CA ASN A 90 11.18 -40.96 -3.59
C ASN A 90 9.80 -41.56 -3.92
N THR A 91 8.91 -40.78 -4.54
CA THR A 91 7.65 -41.32 -5.08
C THR A 91 7.66 -41.24 -6.60
N TYR A 92 7.53 -42.41 -7.23
CA TYR A 92 7.58 -42.69 -8.67
C TYR A 92 6.39 -42.13 -9.48
N TYR A 93 5.79 -41.04 -9.04
CA TYR A 93 4.76 -40.33 -9.79
C TYR A 93 5.35 -39.01 -10.28
N SER A 94 5.36 -38.82 -11.60
CA SER A 94 5.61 -37.54 -12.26
C SER A 94 4.58 -36.52 -11.79
N ASN A 95 4.83 -35.86 -10.67
CA ASN A 95 4.02 -34.74 -10.21
C ASN A 95 4.10 -33.63 -11.25
N PRO A 96 2.97 -33.10 -11.76
CA PRO A 96 2.99 -32.00 -12.72
C PRO A 96 3.70 -30.78 -12.13
N PRO A 97 4.27 -29.90 -12.98
CA PRO A 97 4.84 -28.64 -12.52
C PRO A 97 3.79 -27.87 -11.73
N TYR A 98 4.15 -27.36 -10.56
CA TYR A 98 3.24 -26.50 -9.81
C TYR A 98 3.00 -25.23 -10.62
N SER A 99 1.72 -24.96 -10.92
CA SER A 99 1.31 -23.79 -11.66
C SER A 99 0.17 -23.05 -10.98
N VAL A 100 0.28 -21.73 -10.95
CA VAL A 100 -0.80 -20.82 -10.59
C VAL A 100 -1.22 -20.13 -11.86
N HIS A 101 -2.50 -20.21 -12.21
CA HIS A 101 -3.07 -19.56 -13.39
C HIS A 101 -4.21 -18.64 -12.95
N ALA A 102 -4.23 -17.44 -13.50
CA ALA A 102 -5.33 -16.50 -13.34
C ALA A 102 -5.65 -15.85 -14.68
N ARG A 103 -6.92 -15.48 -14.84
CA ARG A 103 -7.38 -14.65 -15.96
C ARG A 103 -8.19 -13.50 -15.41
N ASP A 104 -8.02 -12.34 -16.02
CA ASP A 104 -8.68 -11.13 -15.57
C ASP A 104 -8.98 -10.19 -16.74
N TRP A 105 -9.93 -9.29 -16.54
CA TRP A 105 -10.25 -8.23 -17.50
C TRP A 105 -9.66 -6.92 -17.00
N ILE A 106 -8.70 -6.37 -17.75
CA ILE A 106 -8.03 -5.12 -17.40
C ILE A 106 -8.06 -4.22 -18.63
N ASP A 107 -8.60 -3.01 -18.46
CA ASP A 107 -8.73 -2.03 -19.53
C ASP A 107 -9.47 -2.60 -20.76
N GLY A 108 -10.58 -3.31 -20.52
CA GLY A 108 -11.38 -3.96 -21.57
C GLY A 108 -10.69 -5.12 -22.29
N LYS A 109 -9.45 -5.47 -21.92
CA LYS A 109 -8.68 -6.57 -22.52
C LYS A 109 -8.60 -7.75 -21.58
N LYS A 110 -8.64 -8.95 -22.14
CA LYS A 110 -8.53 -10.19 -21.38
C LYS A 110 -7.08 -10.61 -21.23
N TRP A 111 -6.65 -10.79 -20.00
CA TRP A 111 -5.29 -11.16 -19.62
C TRP A 111 -5.23 -12.56 -19.03
N GLU A 112 -4.14 -13.25 -19.30
CA GLU A 112 -3.75 -14.51 -18.65
C GLU A 112 -2.40 -14.33 -17.97
N PHE A 113 -2.36 -14.70 -16.70
CA PHE A 113 -1.19 -14.68 -15.86
C PHE A 113 -0.91 -16.09 -15.37
N SER A 114 0.32 -16.57 -15.53
CA SER A 114 0.68 -17.87 -14.97
C SER A 114 2.08 -17.91 -14.40
N VAL A 115 2.21 -18.44 -13.20
CA VAL A 115 3.50 -18.74 -12.58
C VAL A 115 3.67 -20.25 -12.58
N THR A 116 4.73 -20.75 -13.19
CA THR A 116 5.05 -22.19 -13.25
C THR A 116 6.43 -22.44 -12.64
N LYS A 117 6.55 -23.44 -11.77
CA LYS A 117 7.85 -23.93 -11.28
C LYS A 117 8.16 -25.28 -11.92
N PRO A 118 9.15 -25.37 -12.82
CA PRO A 118 9.59 -26.63 -13.38
C PRO A 118 10.14 -27.57 -12.29
N ILE A 119 9.97 -28.88 -12.49
CA ILE A 119 10.50 -29.92 -11.59
C ILE A 119 12.01 -29.76 -11.47
N ASN A 120 12.55 -29.87 -10.26
CA ASN A 120 13.97 -29.74 -9.94
C ASN A 120 14.61 -28.38 -10.31
N SER A 121 13.82 -27.35 -10.59
CA SER A 121 14.32 -26.01 -10.88
C SER A 121 14.27 -25.11 -9.64
N GLN A 122 15.35 -24.36 -9.43
CA GLN A 122 15.37 -23.20 -8.52
C GLN A 122 14.75 -21.95 -9.17
N GLN A 123 14.26 -22.08 -10.41
CA GLN A 123 13.67 -20.97 -11.14
C GLN A 123 12.16 -21.12 -11.28
N CYS A 124 11.45 -20.00 -11.16
CA CYS A 124 10.05 -19.89 -11.52
C CYS A 124 9.94 -19.13 -12.85
N LEU A 125 8.94 -19.48 -13.66
CA LEU A 125 8.62 -18.79 -14.90
C LEU A 125 7.29 -18.09 -14.72
N LEU A 126 7.28 -16.76 -14.85
CA LEU A 126 6.06 -15.97 -14.96
C LEU A 126 5.78 -15.72 -16.45
N LYS A 127 4.60 -16.12 -16.90
CA LYS A 127 4.07 -15.84 -18.23
C LYS A 127 2.93 -14.83 -18.10
N LEU A 128 3.00 -13.79 -18.92
CA LEU A 128 1.97 -12.77 -19.08
C LEU A 128 1.51 -12.80 -20.53
N ALA A 129 0.22 -12.98 -20.78
CA ALA A 129 -0.32 -13.01 -22.13
C ALA A 129 -1.62 -12.22 -22.21
N MET A 130 -1.75 -11.40 -23.24
CA MET A 130 -3.01 -10.78 -23.64
C MET A 130 -3.72 -11.76 -24.60
N LEU A 131 -4.93 -12.20 -24.23
CA LEU A 131 -5.64 -13.28 -24.93
C LEU A 131 -6.49 -12.78 -26.10
N GLU A 132 -6.93 -11.54 -26.07
CA GLU A 132 -7.88 -10.97 -27.04
C GLU A 132 -7.46 -9.55 -27.40
N THR A 133 -6.88 -9.34 -28.60
CA THR A 133 -6.72 -8.05 -29.30
C THR A 133 -6.28 -8.24 -30.76
N ASP A 134 -6.58 -7.23 -31.58
CA ASP A 134 -6.06 -7.08 -32.94
C ASP A 134 -4.52 -7.06 -32.97
N LEU A 135 -3.94 -7.67 -34.02
CA LEU A 135 -2.49 -7.75 -34.30
C LEU A 135 -1.77 -6.38 -34.31
N ALA A 136 -2.53 -5.28 -34.40
CA ALA A 136 -2.02 -3.91 -34.48
C ALA A 136 -1.85 -3.19 -33.12
N SER A 137 -2.18 -3.85 -32.00
CA SER A 137 -2.12 -3.19 -30.68
C SER A 137 -0.67 -3.02 -30.19
N ASN A 138 -0.37 -1.80 -29.70
CA ASN A 138 0.94 -1.45 -29.16
C ASN A 138 1.32 -2.34 -27.96
N PRO A 139 2.62 -2.65 -27.78
CA PRO A 139 3.07 -3.45 -26.64
C PRO A 139 2.80 -2.71 -25.33
N VAL A 140 2.19 -3.40 -24.38
CA VAL A 140 1.93 -2.89 -23.03
C VAL A 140 3.15 -3.14 -22.16
N THR A 141 3.56 -2.18 -21.35
CA THR A 141 4.66 -2.39 -20.39
C THR A 141 4.09 -2.94 -19.10
N ALA A 142 4.57 -4.08 -18.61
CA ALA A 142 4.20 -4.61 -17.31
C ALA A 142 5.34 -4.35 -16.31
N GLU A 143 5.03 -3.65 -15.22
CA GLU A 143 5.87 -3.65 -14.02
C GLU A 143 5.45 -4.80 -13.11
N ILE A 144 6.42 -5.60 -12.69
CA ILE A 144 6.21 -6.79 -11.89
C ILE A 144 6.99 -6.63 -10.60
N VAL A 145 6.29 -6.68 -9.48
CA VAL A 145 6.85 -6.57 -8.13
C VAL A 145 6.62 -7.88 -7.39
N PHE A 146 7.72 -8.50 -6.98
CA PHE A 146 7.73 -9.69 -6.14
C PHE A 146 7.97 -9.28 -4.71
N TRP A 147 7.14 -9.78 -3.81
CA TRP A 147 7.25 -9.49 -2.40
C TRP A 147 6.73 -10.65 -1.57
N GLN A 148 7.18 -10.73 -0.33
CA GLN A 148 6.70 -11.72 0.64
C GLN A 148 6.63 -11.11 2.03
N TRP A 149 5.96 -11.80 2.93
CA TRP A 149 6.05 -11.49 4.34
C TRP A 149 7.35 -12.05 4.92
N PHE A 150 8.14 -11.19 5.56
CA PHE A 150 9.31 -11.61 6.31
C PHE A 150 9.40 -10.76 7.58
N ARG A 151 9.40 -11.42 8.74
CA ARG A 151 9.45 -10.77 10.06
C ARG A 151 8.39 -9.69 10.23
N GLY A 152 7.16 -9.93 9.77
CA GLY A 152 6.09 -8.93 9.85
C GLY A 152 6.20 -7.75 8.87
N LYS A 153 7.25 -7.67 8.04
CA LYS A 153 7.38 -6.70 6.95
C LYS A 153 7.01 -7.31 5.61
N GLN A 154 6.58 -6.46 4.69
CA GLN A 154 6.62 -6.80 3.27
C GLN A 154 8.06 -6.62 2.78
N ALA A 155 8.77 -7.73 2.63
CA ALA A 155 10.08 -7.73 2.03
C ALA A 155 9.93 -7.73 0.51
N HIS A 156 10.40 -6.66 -0.13
CA HIS A 156 10.59 -6.60 -1.57
C HIS A 156 11.67 -7.61 -1.98
N ILE A 157 11.33 -8.45 -2.96
CA ILE A 157 12.25 -9.47 -3.47
C ILE A 157 12.87 -8.99 -4.79
N LEU A 158 12.03 -8.47 -5.69
CA LEU A 158 12.47 -8.08 -7.04
C LEU A 158 11.41 -7.16 -7.68
N GLN A 159 11.87 -6.13 -8.40
CA GLN A 159 11.02 -5.36 -9.30
C GLN A 159 11.61 -5.35 -10.70
N LYS A 160 10.81 -5.74 -11.69
CA LYS A 160 11.22 -5.82 -13.09
C LYS A 160 10.14 -5.28 -14.02
N SER A 161 10.56 -4.55 -15.06
CA SER A 161 9.66 -4.04 -16.10
C SER A 161 9.88 -4.82 -17.39
N VAL A 162 8.81 -5.28 -18.03
CA VAL A 162 8.87 -6.12 -19.23
C VAL A 162 7.79 -5.68 -20.22
N LYS A 163 8.14 -5.63 -21.52
CA LYS A 163 7.14 -5.40 -22.57
C LYS A 163 6.39 -6.68 -22.86
N VAL A 164 5.06 -6.60 -22.82
CA VAL A 164 4.17 -7.70 -23.18
C VAL A 164 3.63 -7.44 -24.58
N PHE A 165 3.91 -8.37 -25.48
CA PHE A 165 3.45 -8.33 -26.86
C PHE A 165 2.21 -9.20 -27.03
N CYS A 166 1.33 -8.79 -27.94
CA CYS A 166 0.13 -9.55 -28.27
C CYS A 166 0.51 -10.91 -28.87
N GLN A 167 -0.23 -11.97 -28.53
CA GLN A 167 -0.06 -13.36 -28.98
C GLN A 167 1.22 -14.09 -28.51
N SER A 168 2.39 -13.44 -28.49
CA SER A 168 3.64 -14.04 -27.97
C SER A 168 3.79 -13.90 -26.45
N GLY A 169 3.12 -12.89 -25.86
CA GLY A 169 3.19 -12.60 -24.44
C GLY A 169 4.58 -12.14 -23.98
N ALA A 170 4.82 -12.24 -22.68
CA ALA A 170 6.12 -12.07 -22.08
C ALA A 170 6.40 -13.23 -21.12
N GLN A 171 7.66 -13.65 -21.07
CA GLN A 171 8.15 -14.63 -20.13
C GLN A 171 9.27 -14.05 -19.29
N VAL A 172 9.16 -14.22 -17.97
CA VAL A 172 10.14 -13.74 -17.01
C VAL A 172 10.63 -14.93 -16.21
N GLN A 173 11.91 -15.26 -16.38
CA GLN A 173 12.61 -16.20 -15.51
C GLN A 173 12.99 -15.51 -14.21
N LEU A 174 12.76 -16.23 -13.12
CA LEU A 174 12.99 -15.78 -11.75
C LEU A 174 13.92 -16.78 -11.09
N GLN A 175 15.08 -16.34 -10.60
CA GLN A 175 15.97 -17.19 -9.82
C GLN A 175 15.67 -17.06 -8.33
N HIS A 176 15.39 -18.17 -7.66
CA HIS A 176 15.31 -18.24 -6.21
C HIS A 176 16.74 -18.37 -5.64
N ASN A 177 17.35 -17.25 -5.25
CA ASN A 177 18.66 -17.26 -4.59
C ASN A 177 18.51 -17.63 -3.10
N ALA A 178 18.42 -18.93 -2.81
CA ALA A 178 18.57 -19.46 -1.46
C ALA A 178 20.06 -19.36 -1.05
N GLY A 179 20.50 -18.24 -0.49
CA GLY A 179 21.89 -18.14 0.00
C GLY A 179 22.44 -16.76 0.36
N ALA A 180 21.77 -15.65 0.06
CA ALA A 180 22.17 -14.35 0.60
C ALA A 180 21.76 -14.23 2.08
N ALA A 181 22.52 -13.48 2.89
CA ALA A 181 22.16 -13.20 4.29
C ALA A 181 20.79 -12.49 4.46
N ASN A 182 20.23 -11.98 3.35
CA ASN A 182 18.91 -11.37 3.20
C ASN A 182 17.94 -12.22 2.33
N ALA A 183 18.26 -13.49 2.09
CA ALA A 183 17.44 -14.36 1.25
C ALA A 183 16.10 -14.70 1.91
N ALA A 184 15.07 -14.77 1.06
CA ALA A 184 13.74 -15.23 1.40
C ALA A 184 13.75 -16.50 2.27
N PRO A 185 12.88 -16.60 3.28
CA PRO A 185 12.71 -17.86 3.98
C PRO A 185 12.26 -18.93 2.97
N SER A 186 12.76 -20.13 3.22
CA SER A 186 12.66 -21.37 2.46
C SER A 186 11.30 -21.73 1.88
N ASP A 187 10.19 -21.18 2.34
CA ASP A 187 8.91 -21.91 2.28
C ASP A 187 8.16 -21.81 0.94
N GLY A 188 8.72 -21.11 -0.06
CA GLY A 188 8.16 -21.06 -1.41
C GLY A 188 6.85 -20.28 -1.54
N PHE A 189 6.51 -19.49 -0.52
CA PHE A 189 5.39 -18.56 -0.53
C PHE A 189 5.86 -17.16 -0.94
N PHE A 190 5.30 -16.63 -2.03
CA PHE A 190 5.52 -15.23 -2.42
C PHE A 190 4.28 -14.67 -3.11
N ASN A 191 4.22 -13.35 -3.18
CA ASN A 191 3.20 -12.63 -3.92
C ASN A 191 3.84 -11.94 -5.13
N VAL A 192 3.06 -11.88 -6.20
CA VAL A 192 3.40 -11.17 -7.43
C VAL A 192 2.36 -10.10 -7.64
N LEU A 193 2.77 -8.85 -7.69
CA LEU A 193 1.97 -7.74 -8.17
C LEU A 193 2.39 -7.41 -9.58
N ILE A 194 1.41 -7.28 -10.48
CA ILE A 194 1.61 -6.96 -11.88
C ILE A 194 0.84 -5.67 -12.14
N ARG A 195 1.55 -4.61 -12.52
CA ARG A 195 0.96 -3.36 -12.97
C ARG A 195 1.15 -3.22 -14.46
N LEU A 196 0.06 -3.03 -15.17
CA LEU A 196 0.07 -2.77 -16.58
C LEU A 196 0.17 -1.25 -16.78
N LEU A 197 1.10 -0.86 -17.65
CA LEU A 197 1.53 0.50 -17.86
C LEU A 197 1.39 0.89 -19.33
N GLU A 198 0.78 2.05 -19.57
CA GLU A 198 0.70 2.70 -20.87
C GLU A 198 1.58 3.94 -20.89
N LYS A 199 2.27 4.17 -22.02
CA LYS A 199 3.23 5.27 -22.13
C LYS A 199 2.48 6.60 -22.25
N ARG A 200 2.95 7.62 -21.53
CA ARG A 200 2.52 9.00 -21.80
C ARG A 200 2.99 9.38 -23.20
N GLU A 201 2.08 9.57 -24.13
CA GLU A 201 2.44 10.23 -25.38
C GLU A 201 2.90 11.65 -25.03
N HIS A 202 4.06 12.09 -25.56
CA HIS A 202 4.48 13.49 -25.44
C HIS A 202 3.54 14.31 -26.31
N GLN A 203 2.36 14.61 -25.79
CA GLN A 203 1.48 15.59 -26.36
C GLN A 203 1.15 16.52 -25.20
N ILE A 204 1.32 17.81 -25.49
CA ILE A 204 0.87 19.01 -24.75
C ILE A 204 0.11 18.64 -23.48
N ILE A 205 0.52 19.16 -22.31
CA ILE A 205 -0.30 19.10 -21.09
C ILE A 205 -1.62 19.81 -21.43
N GLU A 206 -2.56 19.06 -22.01
CA GLU A 206 -3.91 19.50 -22.22
C GLU A 206 -4.43 19.73 -20.82
N ASN A 207 -4.99 20.91 -20.61
CA ASN A 207 -5.74 21.20 -19.42
C ASN A 207 -6.71 20.03 -19.17
N PRO A 208 -6.55 19.25 -18.09
CA PRO A 208 -7.35 18.04 -17.88
C PRO A 208 -8.83 18.36 -17.67
N CYS A 209 -9.14 19.60 -17.31
CA CYS A 209 -10.49 20.08 -17.02
C CYS A 209 -10.73 21.45 -17.70
N PRO A 210 -10.77 21.50 -19.05
CA PRO A 210 -10.84 22.77 -19.76
C PRO A 210 -12.17 23.49 -19.49
N PRO A 211 -12.18 24.83 -19.33
CA PRO A 211 -13.40 25.60 -19.20
C PRO A 211 -14.20 25.57 -20.50
N CYS A 212 -15.54 25.57 -20.39
CA CYS A 212 -16.41 25.62 -21.57
C CYS A 212 -16.44 27.02 -22.21
N ASP A 213 -16.35 28.06 -21.40
CA ASP A 213 -16.39 29.47 -21.74
C ASP A 213 -15.80 30.35 -20.62
N SER A 214 -15.69 31.66 -20.84
CA SER A 214 -15.07 32.59 -19.88
C SER A 214 -15.83 32.69 -18.55
N GLU A 215 -17.13 32.42 -18.54
CA GLU A 215 -17.93 32.43 -17.30
C GLU A 215 -17.69 31.17 -16.46
N ASP A 216 -17.32 30.05 -17.08
CA ASP A 216 -16.93 28.81 -16.41
C ASP A 216 -15.44 28.76 -16.00
N GLU A 217 -14.63 29.72 -16.46
CA GLU A 217 -13.20 29.74 -16.18
C GLU A 217 -12.88 30.16 -14.73
N VAL A 218 -11.93 29.44 -14.11
CA VAL A 218 -11.24 29.84 -12.88
C VAL A 218 -9.76 29.49 -12.98
N VAL A 219 -8.91 30.39 -12.47
CA VAL A 219 -7.47 30.16 -12.31
C VAL A 219 -7.17 29.77 -10.86
N LEU A 220 -6.72 28.53 -10.65
CA LEU A 220 -6.27 28.05 -9.34
C LEU A 220 -4.77 28.26 -9.20
N LYS A 221 -4.35 29.08 -8.24
CA LYS A 221 -2.94 29.29 -7.90
C LYS A 221 -2.50 28.30 -6.82
N VAL A 222 -1.47 27.51 -7.13
CA VAL A 222 -0.92 26.47 -6.25
C VAL A 222 0.59 26.66 -6.17
N GLY A 223 1.05 27.37 -5.15
CA GLY A 223 2.45 27.76 -5.04
C GLY A 223 2.89 28.59 -6.27
N PRO A 224 3.94 28.18 -7.00
CA PRO A 224 4.38 28.87 -8.22
C PRO A 224 3.56 28.52 -9.47
N GLU A 225 2.71 27.49 -9.40
CA GLU A 225 1.96 26.96 -10.54
C GLU A 225 0.55 27.55 -10.62
N GLN A 226 -0.01 27.59 -11.83
CA GLN A 226 -1.35 28.08 -12.10
C GLN A 226 -2.10 27.08 -12.98
N PHE A 227 -3.33 26.78 -12.62
CA PHE A 227 -4.20 25.85 -13.32
C PHE A 227 -5.49 26.56 -13.70
N THR A 228 -5.66 26.85 -14.98
CA THR A 228 -6.95 27.29 -15.52
C THR A 228 -7.86 26.07 -15.62
N VAL A 229 -9.06 26.08 -15.06
CA VAL A 229 -9.98 24.91 -15.07
C VAL A 229 -11.45 25.35 -15.09
N SER A 230 -12.36 24.43 -15.39
CA SER A 230 -13.81 24.62 -15.30
C SER A 230 -14.32 24.64 -13.85
N LYS A 231 -15.03 25.71 -13.47
CA LYS A 231 -15.72 25.83 -12.18
C LYS A 231 -16.80 24.78 -12.05
N HIS A 232 -17.69 24.66 -13.04
CA HIS A 232 -18.82 23.74 -12.99
C HIS A 232 -18.34 22.29 -12.85
N PHE A 233 -17.27 21.94 -13.54
CA PHE A 233 -16.65 20.63 -13.38
C PHE A 233 -16.19 20.40 -11.93
N LEU A 234 -15.40 21.30 -11.36
CA LEU A 234 -14.92 21.16 -9.98
C LEU A 234 -16.06 21.10 -8.96
N MET A 235 -17.10 21.92 -9.14
CA MET A 235 -18.31 21.90 -8.31
C MET A 235 -19.03 20.56 -8.38
N SER A 236 -19.06 19.92 -9.56
CA SER A 236 -19.73 18.63 -9.75
C SER A 236 -19.02 17.47 -9.05
N VAL A 237 -17.69 17.54 -8.91
CA VAL A 237 -16.87 16.44 -8.35
C VAL A 237 -16.50 16.64 -6.88
N SER A 238 -16.64 17.86 -6.35
CA SER A 238 -16.22 18.21 -4.99
C SER A 238 -17.26 19.11 -4.31
N PRO A 239 -17.83 18.68 -3.17
CA PRO A 239 -18.67 19.51 -2.33
C PRO A 239 -17.95 20.78 -1.82
N VAL A 240 -16.63 20.71 -1.63
CA VAL A 240 -15.82 21.84 -1.18
C VAL A 240 -15.74 22.90 -2.27
N PHE A 241 -15.41 22.51 -3.51
CA PHE A 241 -15.43 23.44 -4.65
C PHE A 241 -16.86 23.92 -4.95
N HIS A 242 -17.87 23.06 -4.81
CA HIS A 242 -19.27 23.46 -4.92
C HIS A 242 -19.59 24.62 -3.98
N LYS A 243 -19.26 24.49 -2.69
CA LYS A 243 -19.47 25.56 -1.71
C LYS A 243 -18.62 26.80 -2.01
N MET A 244 -17.36 26.62 -2.42
CA MET A 244 -16.43 27.70 -2.75
C MET A 244 -16.96 28.57 -3.90
N PHE A 245 -17.55 27.97 -4.93
CA PHE A 245 -18.02 28.69 -6.13
C PHE A 245 -19.52 29.04 -6.12
N SER A 246 -20.34 28.40 -5.27
CA SER A 246 -21.78 28.69 -5.17
C SER A 246 -22.10 29.95 -4.35
N VAL A 247 -21.29 30.26 -3.33
CA VAL A 247 -21.52 31.40 -2.46
C VAL A 247 -20.92 32.66 -3.09
N ASP A 248 -21.57 33.81 -2.95
CA ASP A 248 -21.02 35.13 -3.32
C ASP A 248 -19.86 35.53 -2.38
N MET A 249 -18.80 34.71 -2.34
CA MET A 249 -17.53 35.05 -1.70
C MET A 249 -16.61 35.74 -2.72
N LEU A 250 -15.56 36.40 -2.22
CA LEU A 250 -14.61 37.18 -3.03
C LEU A 250 -14.02 36.36 -4.20
N GLU A 251 -13.89 35.05 -4.03
CA GLU A 251 -13.41 34.08 -5.01
C GLU A 251 -14.30 33.99 -6.26
N LYS A 252 -15.63 34.19 -6.13
CA LYS A 252 -16.57 34.21 -7.26
C LYS A 252 -16.39 35.45 -8.13
N ALA A 253 -15.94 36.57 -7.55
CA ALA A 253 -15.77 37.84 -8.25
C ALA A 253 -14.39 38.01 -8.91
N GLN A 254 -13.36 37.30 -8.43
CA GLN A 254 -11.97 37.50 -8.85
C GLN A 254 -11.50 36.57 -9.98
N GLY A 255 -12.26 35.50 -10.31
CA GLY A 255 -11.87 34.53 -11.35
C GLY A 255 -10.60 33.75 -11.05
N GLU A 256 -10.06 33.92 -9.84
CA GLU A 256 -8.78 33.39 -9.40
C GLU A 256 -8.87 32.99 -7.93
N VAL A 257 -8.34 31.82 -7.58
CA VAL A 257 -8.35 31.28 -6.21
C VAL A 257 -6.96 30.77 -5.84
N SER A 258 -6.44 31.23 -4.69
CA SER A 258 -5.20 30.72 -4.13
C SER A 258 -5.46 29.53 -3.22
N LEU A 259 -4.84 28.39 -3.51
CA LEU A 259 -4.92 27.18 -2.70
C LEU A 259 -3.62 27.03 -1.89
N GLU A 260 -3.64 27.54 -0.66
CA GLU A 260 -2.50 27.45 0.25
C GLU A 260 -2.15 25.99 0.60
N GLU A 261 -0.88 25.72 0.89
CA GLU A 261 -0.36 24.43 1.40
C GLU A 261 -0.42 23.22 0.43
N THR A 262 -0.66 23.46 -0.85
CA THR A 262 -0.73 22.41 -1.87
C THR A 262 0.51 22.44 -2.77
N ASN A 263 1.11 21.27 -3.02
CA ASN A 263 2.19 21.12 -4.00
C ASN A 263 1.60 21.08 -5.42
N GLY A 264 2.17 21.86 -6.35
CA GLY A 264 1.70 21.96 -7.73
C GLY A 264 1.70 20.61 -8.47
N GLU A 265 2.76 19.82 -8.32
CA GLU A 265 2.85 18.48 -8.94
C GLU A 265 1.77 17.52 -8.39
N GLU A 266 1.51 17.55 -7.07
CA GLU A 266 0.45 16.75 -6.45
C GLU A 266 -0.93 17.21 -6.90
N PHE A 267 -1.13 18.52 -7.07
CA PHE A 267 -2.39 19.09 -7.53
C PHE A 267 -2.67 18.78 -9.00
N SER A 268 -1.65 18.85 -9.84
CA SER A 268 -1.71 18.43 -11.23
C SER A 268 -2.14 16.96 -11.34
N ALA A 269 -1.51 16.07 -10.57
CA ALA A 269 -1.90 14.66 -10.50
C ALA A 269 -3.34 14.46 -9.96
N PHE A 270 -3.77 15.29 -9.01
CA PHE A 270 -5.15 15.30 -8.53
C PHE A 270 -6.15 15.71 -9.62
N LEU A 271 -5.87 16.78 -10.38
CA LEU A 271 -6.70 17.23 -11.50
C LEU A 271 -6.81 16.15 -12.59
N ASP A 272 -5.68 15.55 -12.99
CA ASP A 272 -5.65 14.43 -13.93
C ASP A 272 -6.53 13.27 -13.45
N ALA A 273 -6.49 12.98 -12.14
CA ALA A 273 -7.22 11.88 -11.58
C ALA A 273 -8.73 12.13 -11.47
N ILE A 274 -9.18 13.35 -11.18
CA ILE A 274 -10.62 13.66 -11.12
C ILE A 274 -11.22 13.91 -12.50
N SER A 275 -10.39 14.25 -13.50
CA SER A 275 -10.81 14.47 -14.89
C SER A 275 -11.55 13.27 -15.48
N PRO A 276 -12.27 13.43 -16.61
CA PRO A 276 -12.90 12.32 -17.32
C PRO A 276 -11.92 11.20 -17.73
N LYS A 277 -10.62 11.50 -17.86
CA LYS A 277 -9.58 10.48 -18.12
C LYS A 277 -9.35 9.56 -16.91
N MET A 278 -9.77 9.98 -15.72
CA MET A 278 -9.74 9.22 -14.47
C MET A 278 -8.37 8.58 -14.19
N ALA A 279 -7.28 9.35 -14.33
CA ALA A 279 -5.94 8.82 -14.15
C ALA A 279 -5.79 8.03 -12.85
N SER A 280 -5.23 6.82 -12.95
CA SER A 280 -5.08 5.91 -11.81
C SER A 280 -4.01 6.42 -10.83
N PRO A 281 -4.23 6.27 -9.51
CA PRO A 281 -3.16 6.44 -8.53
C PRO A 281 -1.99 5.49 -8.82
N ASN A 282 -0.80 5.89 -8.40
CA ASN A 282 0.40 5.07 -8.48
C ASN A 282 1.26 5.27 -7.22
N PRO A 283 2.29 4.43 -6.99
CA PRO A 283 3.13 4.52 -5.80
C PRO A 283 3.80 5.89 -5.57
N ALA A 284 4.04 6.68 -6.62
CA ALA A 284 4.68 8.00 -6.48
C ALA A 284 3.71 9.10 -6.02
N ASN A 285 2.45 9.04 -6.41
CA ASN A 285 1.50 10.14 -6.21
C ASN A 285 0.30 9.81 -5.29
N VAL A 286 0.06 8.53 -4.97
CA VAL A 286 -1.14 8.09 -4.23
C VAL A 286 -1.32 8.81 -2.89
N MET A 287 -0.23 9.14 -2.20
CA MET A 287 -0.26 9.83 -0.91
C MET A 287 -0.72 11.28 -1.05
N GLY A 288 -0.13 12.04 -1.97
CA GLY A 288 -0.54 13.42 -2.27
C GLY A 288 -1.98 13.47 -2.82
N MET A 289 -2.33 12.55 -3.71
CA MET A 289 -3.68 12.42 -4.25
C MET A 289 -4.71 12.11 -3.16
N LEU A 290 -4.39 11.23 -2.22
CA LEU A 290 -5.27 10.89 -1.10
C LEU A 290 -5.49 12.10 -0.17
N LYS A 291 -4.42 12.83 0.16
CA LYS A 291 -4.49 14.07 0.95
C LYS A 291 -5.42 15.09 0.30
N LEU A 292 -5.30 15.29 -1.01
CA LEU A 292 -6.14 16.23 -1.75
C LEU A 292 -7.58 15.73 -1.92
N ALA A 293 -7.77 14.43 -2.14
CA ALA A 293 -9.09 13.83 -2.19
C ALA A 293 -9.86 14.00 -0.88
N ASP A 294 -9.18 13.87 0.26
CA ASP A 294 -9.80 14.12 1.57
C ASP A 294 -10.08 15.62 1.78
N ARG A 295 -9.09 16.49 1.51
CA ARG A 295 -9.22 17.95 1.63
C ARG A 295 -10.40 18.50 0.83
N PHE A 296 -10.54 18.06 -0.42
CA PHE A 296 -11.60 18.50 -1.33
C PHE A 296 -12.82 17.57 -1.33
N GLN A 297 -12.88 16.58 -0.43
CA GLN A 297 -14.01 15.65 -0.28
C GLN A 297 -14.41 14.94 -1.59
N VAL A 298 -13.43 14.50 -2.36
CA VAL A 298 -13.64 13.73 -3.61
C VAL A 298 -13.62 12.24 -3.30
N ASP A 299 -14.76 11.71 -2.84
CA ASP A 299 -14.90 10.33 -2.40
C ASP A 299 -14.54 9.29 -3.46
N ALA A 300 -14.87 9.55 -4.72
CA ALA A 300 -14.54 8.66 -5.84
C ALA A 300 -13.02 8.51 -6.02
N LEU A 301 -12.25 9.58 -5.82
CA LEU A 301 -10.79 9.52 -5.86
C LEU A 301 -10.23 8.86 -4.60
N ARG A 302 -10.76 9.19 -3.42
CA ARG A 302 -10.37 8.53 -2.15
C ARG A 302 -10.52 7.01 -2.23
N ASN A 303 -11.62 6.51 -2.79
CA ASN A 303 -11.87 5.08 -2.99
C ASN A 303 -10.87 4.43 -3.96
N ARG A 304 -10.44 5.14 -5.01
CA ARG A 304 -9.42 4.64 -5.94
C ARG A 304 -8.04 4.61 -5.29
N CYS A 305 -7.68 5.66 -4.52
CA CYS A 305 -6.45 5.67 -3.71
C CYS A 305 -6.45 4.50 -2.71
N GLU A 306 -7.57 4.24 -2.03
CA GLU A 306 -7.72 3.10 -1.13
C GLU A 306 -7.47 1.77 -1.85
N ALA A 307 -8.09 1.56 -3.02
CA ALA A 307 -7.90 0.35 -3.81
C ALA A 307 -6.43 0.15 -4.23
N HIS A 308 -5.75 1.22 -4.65
CA HIS A 308 -4.32 1.19 -4.99
C HIS A 308 -3.47 0.86 -3.76
N LEU A 309 -3.74 1.50 -2.62
CA LEU A 309 -2.99 1.28 -1.39
C LEU A 309 -3.09 -0.16 -0.89
N ILE A 310 -4.15 -0.92 -1.17
CA ILE A 310 -4.23 -2.35 -0.81
C ILE A 310 -3.06 -3.14 -1.42
N ASN A 311 -2.67 -2.81 -2.65
CA ASN A 311 -1.62 -3.50 -3.39
C ASN A 311 -0.28 -2.74 -3.43
N CYS A 312 -0.22 -1.49 -2.96
CA CYS A 312 1.00 -0.69 -2.97
C CYS A 312 2.02 -1.23 -1.95
N VAL A 313 3.00 -1.98 -2.44
CA VAL A 313 4.06 -2.60 -1.63
C VAL A 313 5.23 -1.66 -1.40
N GLU A 314 5.39 -0.66 -2.26
CA GLU A 314 6.37 0.42 -2.13
C GLU A 314 6.14 1.26 -0.87
N ILE A 315 4.90 1.32 -0.38
CA ILE A 315 4.54 1.98 0.87
C ILE A 315 4.41 0.90 1.94
N SER A 316 5.11 1.10 3.06
CA SER A 316 5.17 0.11 4.13
C SER A 316 3.78 -0.18 4.71
N LEU A 317 3.58 -1.39 5.25
CA LEU A 317 2.29 -1.78 5.82
C LEU A 317 1.87 -0.84 6.97
N ILE A 318 2.83 -0.38 7.78
CA ILE A 318 2.56 0.52 8.91
C ILE A 318 2.11 1.91 8.44
N GLU A 319 2.76 2.48 7.42
CA GLU A 319 2.33 3.75 6.83
C GLU A 319 0.95 3.64 6.21
N ARG A 320 0.67 2.55 5.49
CA ARG A 320 -0.65 2.28 4.95
C ARG A 320 -1.71 2.13 6.04
N LEU A 321 -1.37 1.52 7.17
CA LEU A 321 -2.28 1.40 8.32
C LEU A 321 -2.57 2.76 8.96
N LEU A 322 -1.54 3.60 9.15
CA LEU A 322 -1.69 4.97 9.64
C LEU A 322 -2.57 5.80 8.70
N CYS A 323 -2.37 5.67 7.39
CA CYS A 323 -3.22 6.31 6.39
C CYS A 323 -4.66 5.81 6.44
N ALA A 324 -4.85 4.50 6.62
CA ALA A 324 -6.18 3.91 6.71
C ALA A 324 -6.98 4.49 7.89
N GLU A 325 -6.34 4.72 9.03
CA GLU A 325 -6.98 5.36 10.15
C GLU A 325 -7.21 6.86 9.91
N MET A 326 -6.17 7.58 9.47
CA MET A 326 -6.22 9.03 9.27
C MET A 326 -7.29 9.45 8.26
N TYR A 327 -7.40 8.73 7.14
CA TYR A 327 -8.34 9.02 6.05
C TYR A 327 -9.59 8.13 6.05
N ARG A 328 -9.79 7.32 7.10
CA ARG A 328 -10.97 6.43 7.27
C ARG A 328 -11.15 5.44 6.10
N LEU A 329 -10.07 4.80 5.69
CA LEU A 329 -10.03 3.82 4.60
C LEU A 329 -10.32 2.41 5.14
N GLU A 330 -11.61 2.11 5.30
CA GLU A 330 -12.06 0.86 5.94
C GLU A 330 -11.70 -0.41 5.16
N LYS A 331 -11.68 -0.40 3.82
CA LYS A 331 -11.28 -1.58 3.02
C LYS A 331 -9.80 -1.85 3.20
N LEU A 332 -8.96 -0.80 3.20
CA LEU A 332 -7.53 -0.94 3.45
C LEU A 332 -7.26 -1.44 4.88
N LYS A 333 -7.89 -0.84 5.89
CA LYS A 333 -7.81 -1.31 7.28
C LYS A 333 -8.18 -2.79 7.40
N ASN A 334 -9.33 -3.18 6.85
CA ASN A 334 -9.79 -4.56 6.89
C ASN A 334 -8.87 -5.53 6.13
N PHE A 335 -8.28 -5.08 5.02
CA PHE A 335 -7.29 -5.85 4.29
C PHE A 335 -6.05 -6.11 5.15
N ILE A 336 -5.48 -5.07 5.78
CA ILE A 336 -4.29 -5.17 6.63
C ILE A 336 -4.53 -6.11 7.82
N LEU A 337 -5.68 -5.97 8.50
CA LEU A 337 -6.05 -6.84 9.63
C LEU A 337 -6.19 -8.33 9.25
N LYS A 338 -6.40 -8.62 7.96
CA LYS A 338 -6.54 -9.98 7.42
C LYS A 338 -5.27 -10.48 6.71
N SER A 339 -4.37 -9.59 6.30
CA SER A 339 -3.21 -9.95 5.47
C SER A 339 -2.11 -10.68 6.25
N LEU A 340 -2.09 -10.51 7.57
CA LEU A 340 -1.11 -11.13 8.45
C LEU A 340 -1.70 -12.33 9.20
N ASN A 341 -0.93 -13.42 9.23
CA ASN A 341 -1.22 -14.56 10.11
C ASN A 341 -0.78 -14.24 11.55
N GLY A 342 -1.04 -15.14 12.50
CA GLY A 342 -0.73 -14.86 13.91
C GLY A 342 0.74 -14.63 14.23
N VAL A 343 1.64 -15.27 13.50
CA VAL A 343 3.09 -15.07 13.64
C VAL A 343 3.47 -13.71 13.07
N GLY A 344 3.09 -13.42 11.83
CA GLY A 344 3.36 -12.14 11.16
C GLY A 344 2.75 -10.95 11.87
N MET A 345 1.59 -11.10 12.53
CA MET A 345 1.00 -10.06 13.37
C MET A 345 1.86 -9.72 14.59
N ARG A 346 2.46 -10.72 15.25
CA ARG A 346 3.35 -10.49 16.40
C ARG A 346 4.62 -9.78 15.96
N GLU A 347 5.25 -10.27 14.90
CA GLU A 347 6.46 -9.67 14.34
C GLU A 347 6.19 -8.22 13.89
N PHE A 348 5.07 -7.99 13.19
CA PHE A 348 4.65 -6.64 12.78
C PHE A 348 4.48 -5.71 13.98
N TYR A 349 3.86 -6.19 15.07
CA TYR A 349 3.67 -5.41 16.28
C TYR A 349 5.00 -5.04 16.94
N GLU A 350 5.90 -6.01 17.09
CA GLU A 350 7.22 -5.82 17.71
C GLU A 350 8.10 -4.82 16.96
N GLU A 351 8.06 -4.86 15.62
CA GLU A 351 8.87 -3.98 14.80
C GLU A 351 8.33 -2.54 14.72
N ASN A 352 7.01 -2.36 14.83
CA ASN A 352 6.36 -1.08 14.58
C ASN A 352 5.81 -0.40 15.84
N GLN A 353 6.22 -0.85 17.04
CA GLN A 353 5.69 -0.35 18.33
C GLN A 353 5.61 1.18 18.42
N ALA A 354 6.64 1.89 17.98
CA ALA A 354 6.69 3.35 18.04
C ALA A 354 5.60 4.01 17.18
N ALA A 355 5.42 3.54 15.95
CA ALA A 355 4.42 4.05 15.03
C ALA A 355 3.00 3.60 15.41
N LEU A 356 2.84 2.40 15.97
CA LEU A 356 1.55 1.91 16.45
C LEU A 356 0.99 2.77 17.60
N ASN A 357 1.85 3.42 18.40
CA ASN A 357 1.40 4.34 19.44
C ASN A 357 0.70 5.60 18.90
N LEU A 358 0.82 5.89 17.61
CA LEU A 358 0.09 6.98 16.96
C LEU A 358 -1.36 6.61 16.63
N LEU A 359 -1.70 5.32 16.68
CA LEU A 359 -3.03 4.84 16.32
C LEU A 359 -4.05 5.10 17.43
N SER A 360 -5.34 5.11 17.09
CA SER A 360 -6.40 5.20 18.10
C SER A 360 -6.43 3.96 18.99
N LYS A 361 -6.95 4.14 20.21
CA LYS A 361 -7.15 3.04 21.17
C LYS A 361 -8.03 1.92 20.60
N ASP A 362 -9.05 2.27 19.82
CA ASP A 362 -9.95 1.28 19.21
C ASP A 362 -9.18 0.37 18.23
N LEU A 363 -8.39 0.98 17.33
CA LEU A 363 -7.61 0.21 16.36
C LEU A 363 -6.54 -0.65 17.05
N LEU A 364 -5.89 -0.13 18.09
CA LEU A 364 -4.95 -0.90 18.91
C LEU A 364 -5.62 -2.11 19.59
N ILE A 365 -6.85 -1.96 20.08
CA ILE A 365 -7.63 -3.07 20.64
C ILE A 365 -7.93 -4.10 19.55
N GLN A 366 -8.38 -3.68 18.36
CA GLN A 366 -8.66 -4.59 17.24
C GLN A 366 -7.41 -5.41 16.84
N LEU A 367 -6.25 -4.76 16.74
CA LEU A 367 -4.96 -5.42 16.48
C LEU A 367 -4.61 -6.43 17.57
N THR A 368 -4.79 -6.05 18.83
CA THR A 368 -4.50 -6.92 20.00
C THR A 368 -5.41 -8.13 20.03
N VAL A 369 -6.72 -7.95 19.83
CA VAL A 369 -7.69 -9.05 19.75
C VAL A 369 -7.31 -10.02 18.63
N ARG A 370 -6.89 -9.49 17.47
CA ARG A 370 -6.44 -10.30 16.33
C ARG A 370 -5.20 -11.13 16.66
N ILE A 371 -4.23 -10.56 17.38
CA ILE A 371 -3.05 -11.29 17.89
C ILE A 371 -3.51 -12.41 18.82
N CYS A 372 -4.36 -12.13 19.82
CA CYS A 372 -4.83 -13.11 20.80
C CYS A 372 -5.69 -14.24 20.21
N SER A 373 -6.47 -13.97 19.17
CA SER A 373 -7.30 -14.99 18.51
C SER A 373 -6.52 -15.85 17.50
N SER A 374 -5.32 -15.43 17.12
CA SER A 374 -4.43 -16.16 16.22
C SER A 374 -3.50 -17.15 16.92
N SER A 375 -3.18 -16.89 18.18
CA SER A 375 -2.61 -17.90 19.08
C SER A 375 -3.77 -18.80 19.51
N LYS A 376 -3.63 -20.12 19.35
CA LYS A 376 -4.54 -21.08 20.00
C LYS A 376 -4.29 -21.01 21.52
N ILE A 377 -4.71 -19.92 22.16
CA ILE A 377 -4.78 -19.82 23.61
C ILE A 377 -6.10 -20.45 23.99
N ASP A 378 -6.00 -21.42 24.90
CA ASP A 378 -7.11 -22.18 25.43
C ASP A 378 -8.25 -21.22 25.83
N ARG A 379 -9.43 -21.39 25.22
CA ARG A 379 -10.58 -20.48 25.38
C ARG A 379 -11.08 -20.39 26.84
N SER A 380 -10.61 -21.27 27.71
CA SER A 380 -10.91 -21.30 29.14
C SER A 380 -10.21 -20.20 29.96
N ALA A 381 -9.09 -19.63 29.47
CA ALA A 381 -8.32 -18.63 30.23
C ALA A 381 -8.71 -17.16 29.95
N LEU A 382 -9.40 -16.89 28.84
CA LEU A 382 -9.74 -15.53 28.39
C LEU A 382 -11.08 -14.99 28.93
N CYS A 383 -11.91 -15.83 29.56
CA CYS A 383 -13.29 -15.46 29.89
C CYS A 383 -13.48 -14.67 31.21
N HIS A 384 -12.45 -14.53 32.06
CA HIS A 384 -12.61 -13.84 33.36
C HIS A 384 -11.88 -12.50 33.50
N ASN A 385 -10.80 -12.25 32.74
CA ASN A 385 -10.00 -11.02 32.89
C ASN A 385 -10.24 -9.96 31.80
N CYS A 386 -10.76 -10.31 30.62
CA CYS A 386 -11.10 -9.31 29.61
C CYS A 386 -12.38 -8.52 29.96
N THR A 387 -13.34 -9.13 30.67
CA THR A 387 -14.61 -8.49 31.03
C THR A 387 -14.52 -7.56 32.24
N LYS A 388 -13.48 -7.67 33.08
CA LYS A 388 -13.30 -6.78 34.24
C LYS A 388 -12.67 -5.43 33.91
N ASN A 389 -11.73 -5.37 32.95
CA ASN A 389 -11.04 -4.13 32.59
C ASN A 389 -11.76 -3.30 31.51
N LEU A 390 -12.96 -3.70 31.08
CA LEU A 390 -13.79 -2.93 30.14
C LEU A 390 -14.92 -2.14 30.84
N ASN A 391 -15.10 -2.32 32.15
CA ASN A 391 -16.16 -1.68 32.93
C ASN A 391 -15.62 -0.77 34.06
N GLU A 392 -14.34 -0.40 34.06
CA GLU A 392 -13.75 0.59 34.98
C GLU A 392 -13.17 1.80 34.24
#